data_AF-A0A2T2SN76-F1
#
_entry.id   AF-A0A2T2SN76-F1
#
_cell.length_a   1.000
_cell.length_b   1.000
_cell.length_c   1.000
_cell.angle_alpha   90.00
_cell.angle_beta   90.00
_cell.angle_gamma   90.00
#
_symmetry.space_group_name_H-M   'P 1'
#
loop_
_entity.id
_entity.type
_entity.pdbx_description
1 polymer ?
#
loop_
_entity_poly.entity_id
_entity_poly.type
_entity_poly.pdbx_seq_one_letter_code
_entity_poly.pdbx_strand_id
1 'polypeptide(L)'
;MAQMLQVNRNTGLSEDALPPAHDAQARYNQIMLHHLSGGISLSRAAELLDCSAMELRTRLDRLGLPQRPAPSSVEEARRDAETALDWVETGDS
;
A
#
# COMPACT_ATOMS: atom_id res chain seq x y z
N MET A 1 -7.12 -11.72 21.48
CA MET A 1 -6.83 -10.33 21.90
C MET A 1 -6.51 -9.54 20.64
N ALA A 2 -7.36 -8.60 20.24
CA ALA A 2 -7.09 -7.75 19.08
C ALA A 2 -5.99 -6.76 19.46
N GLN A 3 -4.76 -6.97 18.97
CA GLN A 3 -3.73 -5.94 19.06
C GLN A 3 -4.23 -4.72 18.31
N MET A 4 -4.40 -3.61 19.03
CA MET A 4 -4.67 -2.31 18.43
C MET A 4 -3.50 -1.98 17.51
N LEU A 5 -3.71 -2.08 16.19
CA LEU A 5 -2.74 -1.64 15.20
C LEU A 5 -2.58 -0.11 15.34
N GLN A 6 -1.52 0.32 16.02
CA GLN A 6 -1.14 1.72 16.06
C GLN A 6 -0.49 2.08 14.73
N VAL A 7 -1.14 2.96 13.95
CA VAL A 7 -0.59 3.46 12.69
C VAL A 7 0.21 4.74 12.95
N ASN A 8 1.52 4.69 12.73
CA ASN A 8 2.35 5.89 12.66
C ASN A 8 2.34 6.44 11.23
N ARG A 9 1.73 7.60 11.03
CA ARG A 9 1.57 8.23 9.70
C ARG A 9 2.88 8.73 9.09
N ASN A 10 3.95 8.83 9.88
CA ASN A 10 5.19 9.49 9.49
C ASN A 10 6.32 8.54 9.06
N THR A 11 6.20 7.24 9.30
CA THR A 11 7.32 6.30 9.13
C THR A 11 7.21 5.38 7.92
N GLY A 12 6.08 5.41 7.18
CA GLY A 12 5.79 4.35 6.22
C GLY A 12 5.65 2.99 6.92
N LEU A 13 5.17 1.99 6.18
CA LEU A 13 5.09 0.61 6.67
C LEU A 13 6.37 -0.12 6.26
N SER A 14 7.25 -0.40 7.22
CA SER A 14 8.38 -1.32 7.02
C SER A 14 7.87 -2.75 6.89
N GLU A 15 8.45 -3.52 5.99
CA GLU A 15 8.07 -4.93 5.76
C GLU A 15 8.29 -5.81 7.00
N ASP A 16 9.26 -5.46 7.85
CA ASP A 16 9.52 -6.13 9.13
C ASP A 16 8.39 -5.95 10.15
N ALA A 17 7.54 -4.93 9.98
CA ALA A 17 6.38 -4.67 10.83
C ALA A 17 5.11 -5.40 10.33
N LEU A 18 5.18 -6.09 9.19
CA LEU A 18 4.08 -6.86 8.66
C LEU A 18 3.97 -8.22 9.36
N PRO A 19 2.76 -8.81 9.42
CA PRO A 19 2.58 -10.16 9.90
C PRO A 19 3.36 -11.12 8.99
N PRO A 20 3.76 -12.28 9.53
CA PRO A 20 4.53 -13.25 8.78
C PRO A 20 3.78 -13.72 7.53
N ALA A 21 4.51 -14.08 6.48
CA ALA A 21 3.95 -14.38 5.16
C ALA A 21 2.88 -15.50 5.14
N HIS A 22 2.89 -16.40 6.13
CA HIS A 22 1.89 -17.46 6.26
C HIS A 22 0.51 -16.97 6.73
N ASP A 23 0.41 -15.74 7.24
CA ASP A 23 -0.86 -15.09 7.60
C ASP A 23 -1.22 -14.01 6.58
N ALA A 24 -1.56 -14.47 5.37
CA ALA A 24 -1.86 -13.61 4.23
C ALA A 24 -3.01 -12.63 4.51
N GLN A 25 -4.04 -13.06 5.27
CA GLN A 25 -5.18 -12.20 5.60
C GLN A 25 -4.81 -11.12 6.61
N ALA A 26 -4.06 -11.44 7.67
CA ALA A 26 -3.60 -10.43 8.61
C ALA A 26 -2.68 -9.41 7.92
N ARG A 27 -1.79 -9.89 7.04
CA ARG A 27 -0.89 -9.03 6.25
C ARG A 27 -1.67 -8.09 5.33
N TYR A 28 -2.65 -8.62 4.60
CA TYR A 28 -3.56 -7.82 3.78
C TYR A 28 -4.27 -6.74 4.61
N ASN A 29 -4.85 -7.12 5.75
CA ASN A 29 -5.57 -6.20 6.62
C ASN A 29 -4.67 -5.07 7.14
N GLN A 30 -3.43 -5.39 7.53
CA GLN A 30 -2.49 -4.39 8.00
C GLN A 30 -2.08 -3.41 6.89
N ILE A 31 -1.75 -3.90 5.70
CA ILE A 31 -1.41 -3.03 4.56
C ILE A 31 -2.58 -2.10 4.22
N MET A 32 -3.79 -2.65 4.13
CA MET A 32 -4.99 -1.87 3.85
C MET A 32 -5.30 -0.84 4.93
N LEU A 33 -5.11 -1.17 6.20
CA LEU A 33 -5.28 -0.21 7.30
C LEU A 33 -4.30 0.96 7.17
N HIS A 34 -3.04 0.70 6.86
CA HIS A 34 -2.03 1.76 6.66
C HIS A 34 -2.34 2.62 5.43
N HIS A 35 -2.84 2.01 4.34
CA HIS A 35 -3.25 2.76 3.16
C HIS A 35 -4.45 3.67 3.44
N LEU A 36 -5.53 3.11 3.97
CA LEU A 36 -6.78 3.85 4.24
C LEU A 36 -6.63 4.92 5.32
N SER A 37 -5.65 4.77 6.22
CA SER A 37 -5.29 5.79 7.22
C SER A 37 -4.30 6.85 6.71
N GLY A 38 -3.86 6.74 5.46
CA GLY A 38 -2.90 7.65 4.82
C GLY A 38 -1.46 7.49 5.30
N GLY A 39 -1.13 6.40 5.99
CA GLY A 39 0.23 6.09 6.43
C GLY A 39 1.14 5.55 5.31
N ILE A 40 0.56 5.05 4.21
CA ILE A 40 1.27 4.70 2.98
C ILE A 40 0.47 5.09 1.73
N SER A 41 1.18 5.32 0.63
CA SER A 41 0.59 5.60 -0.69
C SER A 41 -0.15 4.36 -1.25
N LEU A 42 -0.92 4.58 -2.31
CA LEU A 42 -1.55 3.47 -3.05
C LEU A 42 -0.48 2.59 -3.72
N SER A 43 0.55 3.20 -4.32
CA SER A 43 1.62 2.46 -5.00
C SER A 43 2.39 1.58 -4.02
N ARG A 44 2.72 2.09 -2.82
CA ARG A 44 3.38 1.29 -1.78
C ARG A 44 2.48 0.17 -1.28
N ALA A 45 1.18 0.42 -1.12
CA ALA A 45 0.24 -0.64 -0.75
C ALA A 45 0.17 -1.74 -1.82
N ALA A 46 0.18 -1.38 -3.09
CA ALA A 46 0.14 -2.31 -4.21
C ALA A 46 1.40 -3.16 -4.32
N GLU A 47 2.58 -2.53 -4.17
CA GLU A 47 3.88 -3.21 -4.08
C GLU A 47 3.90 -4.26 -2.97
N LEU A 48 3.47 -3.89 -1.75
CA LEU A 48 3.43 -4.80 -0.60
C LEU A 48 2.42 -5.96 -0.75
N LEU A 49 1.44 -5.78 -1.63
CA LEU A 49 0.43 -6.78 -1.98
C LEU A 49 0.78 -7.56 -3.24
N ASP A 50 1.94 -7.29 -3.84
CA ASP A 50 2.41 -7.93 -5.07
C ASP A 50 1.39 -7.80 -6.22
N CYS A 51 0.91 -6.57 -6.45
CA CYS A 51 -0.01 -6.26 -7.55
C CYS A 51 0.22 -4.85 -8.10
N SER A 52 -0.33 -4.57 -9.28
CA SER A 52 -0.21 -3.23 -9.86
C SER A 52 -1.06 -2.20 -9.10
N ALA A 53 -0.60 -0.95 -9.04
CA ALA A 53 -1.37 0.15 -8.43
C ALA A 53 -2.74 0.36 -9.12
N MET A 54 -2.82 0.11 -10.43
CA MET A 54 -4.07 0.19 -11.21
C MET A 54 -5.07 -0.89 -10.81
N GLU A 55 -4.57 -2.11 -10.58
CA GLU A 55 -5.40 -3.21 -10.10
C GLU A 55 -5.95 -2.92 -8.71
N LEU A 56 -5.08 -2.47 -7.78
CA LEU A 56 -5.52 -2.12 -6.44
C LEU A 56 -6.54 -0.97 -6.46
N ARG A 57 -6.29 0.09 -7.25
CA ARG A 57 -7.24 1.19 -7.51
C ARG A 57 -8.62 0.65 -7.91
N THR A 58 -8.66 -0.22 -8.91
CA THR A 58 -9.91 -0.82 -9.43
C THR A 58 -10.64 -1.62 -8.35
N ARG A 59 -9.92 -2.37 -7.51
CA ARG A 59 -10.51 -3.11 -6.39
C ARG A 59 -11.14 -2.16 -5.37
N LEU A 60 -10.48 -1.06 -5.04
CA LEU A 60 -11.02 -0.05 -4.11
C LEU A 60 -12.25 0.66 -4.67
N ASP A 61 -12.24 1.02 -5.96
CA ASP A 61 -13.39 1.65 -6.62
C ASP A 61 -14.62 0.76 -6.59
N ARG A 62 -14.46 -0.55 -6.88
CA ARG A 62 -15.56 -1.53 -6.82
C ARG A 62 -16.16 -1.67 -5.43
N LEU A 63 -15.35 -1.47 -4.39
CA LEU A 63 -15.79 -1.52 -2.99
C LEU A 63 -16.33 -0.18 -2.49
N GLY A 64 -16.30 0.88 -3.31
CA GLY A 64 -16.71 2.22 -2.91
C GLY A 64 -15.83 2.82 -1.81
N LEU A 65 -14.57 2.39 -1.71
CA LEU A 65 -13.65 2.87 -0.70
C LEU A 65 -13.07 4.23 -1.09
N PRO A 66 -12.89 5.15 -0.12
CA PRO A 66 -12.36 6.47 -0.41
C PRO A 66 -10.92 6.36 -0.88
N GLN A 67 -10.58 7.14 -1.89
CA GLN A 67 -9.25 7.18 -2.46
C GLN A 67 -8.65 8.57 -2.36
N ARG A 68 -7.37 8.61 -1.98
CA ARG A 68 -6.64 9.87 -1.96
C ARG A 68 -6.26 10.27 -3.39
N PRO A 69 -6.54 11.52 -3.82
CA PRO A 69 -6.30 11.96 -5.19
C PRO A 69 -4.85 12.37 -5.47
N ALA A 70 -4.05 12.64 -4.42
CA ALA A 70 -2.69 13.15 -4.57
C ALA A 70 -1.75 12.58 -3.49
N PRO A 71 -0.43 12.54 -3.73
CA PRO A 71 0.58 12.27 -2.70
C PRO A 71 0.57 13.36 -1.61
N SER A 72 0.95 12.99 -0.40
CA SER A 72 1.03 13.89 0.76
C SER A 72 2.36 14.61 0.90
N SER A 73 3.39 14.16 0.18
CA SER A 73 4.70 14.84 0.12
C SER A 73 5.41 14.62 -1.22
N VAL A 74 6.47 15.38 -1.47
CA VAL A 74 7.33 15.23 -2.66
C VAL A 74 8.08 13.91 -2.63
N GLU A 75 8.53 13.48 -1.45
CA GLU A 75 9.21 12.20 -1.24
C GLU A 75 8.30 11.01 -1.57
N GLU A 76 7.03 11.10 -1.16
CA GLU A 76 6.02 10.09 -1.52
C GLU A 76 5.77 10.08 -3.02
N ALA A 77 5.62 11.26 -3.65
CA ALA A 77 5.46 11.36 -5.11
C ALA A 77 6.65 10.75 -5.87
N ARG A 78 7.88 10.95 -5.36
CA ARG A 78 9.09 10.38 -5.94
C ARG A 78 9.12 8.86 -5.83
N ARG A 79 8.82 8.30 -4.64
CA ARG A 79 8.73 6.85 -4.45
C ARG A 79 7.66 6.22 -5.34
N ASP A 80 6.50 6.85 -5.43
CA ASP A 80 5.41 6.37 -6.29
C ASP A 80 5.84 6.30 -7.76
N ALA A 81 6.64 7.26 -8.23
CA ALA A 81 7.21 7.24 -9.57
C ALA A 81 8.27 6.14 -9.74
N GLU A 82 9.14 5.93 -8.74
CA GLU A 82 10.14 4.86 -8.73
C GLU A 82 9.47 3.47 -8.78
N THR A 83 8.44 3.23 -7.95
CA THR A 83 7.64 1.99 -7.99
C THR A 83 6.95 1.80 -9.33
N ALA A 84 6.39 2.86 -9.92
CA ALA A 84 5.74 2.76 -11.23
C ALA A 84 6.73 2.40 -12.35
N LEU A 85 7.98 2.88 -12.29
CA LEU A 85 9.04 2.53 -13.23
C LEU A 85 9.45 1.07 -13.09
N ASP A 86 9.66 0.59 -11.85
CA ASP A 86 10.03 -0.80 -11.58
C ASP A 86 8.98 -1.78 -12.13
N TRP A 87 7.69 -1.46 -12.01
CA TRP A 87 6.61 -2.24 -12.61
C TRP A 87 6.61 -2.26 -14.13
N VAL A 88 7.01 -1.18 -14.80
CA VAL A 88 7.15 -1.16 -16.27
C VAL A 88 8.33 -2.03 -16.70
N GLU A 89 9.41 -2.05 -15.94
CA GLU A 89 10.60 -2.85 -16.23
C GLU A 89 10.39 -4.35 -15.94
N THR A 90 9.56 -4.68 -14.95
CA THR A 90 9.23 -6.05 -14.57
C THR A 90 7.98 -6.62 -15.25
N GLY A 91 7.13 -5.77 -15.84
CA GLY A 91 5.74 -6.09 -16.20
C GLY A 91 5.35 -5.97 -17.68
N ASP A 92 6.20 -6.42 -18.60
CA ASP A 92 5.77 -6.86 -19.95
C ASP A 92 6.04 -8.37 -20.08
N SER A 93 5.19 -9.19 -19.46
CA SER A 93 5.09 -10.66 -19.66
C SER A 93 3.70 -11.17 -19.27
#